data_AF-W1XQY5-F1
#
_entry.id   AF-W1XQY5-F1
#
_cell.length_a   1.000
_cell.length_b   1.000
_cell.length_c   1.000
_cell.angle_alpha   90.00
_cell.angle_beta   90.00
_cell.angle_gamma   90.00
#
_symmetry.space_group_name_H-M   'P 1'
#
loop_
_entity.id
_entity.type
_entity.pdbx_description
1 polymer ?
#
loop_
_entity_poly.entity_id
_entity_poly.type
_entity_poly.pdbx_seq_one_letter_code
_entity_poly.pdbx_strand_id
1 'polypeptide(L)'
;ILSYLDEGKSVVFLTLGDPMFYSTYMYVYRLIENTGHEIKTIPGVTAFCAIGSHLGYPIVEKEEVLAIVPATAPKEKIDAVLAVADDAVIMKVYKNFDEVQETLIKH
;
A
#
# COMPACT_ATOMS: atom_id res chain seq x y z
N ILE A 1 9.44 -10.22 19.83
CA ILE A 1 9.32 -11.07 18.61
C ILE A 1 10.44 -12.09 18.62
N LEU A 2 11.72 -11.67 18.52
CA LEU A 2 12.87 -12.58 18.56
C LEU A 2 12.85 -13.51 19.77
N SER A 3 12.63 -12.98 20.99
CA SER A 3 12.52 -13.81 22.20
C SER A 3 11.49 -14.96 22.08
N TYR A 4 10.35 -14.73 21.42
CA TYR A 4 9.35 -15.77 21.21
C TYR A 4 9.78 -16.78 20.13
N LEU A 5 10.47 -16.32 19.09
CA LEU A 5 11.03 -17.19 18.05
C LEU A 5 12.17 -18.06 18.59
N ASP A 6 13.03 -17.50 19.45
CA ASP A 6 14.10 -18.21 20.15
C ASP A 6 13.57 -19.29 21.10
N GLU A 7 12.38 -19.06 21.68
CA GLU A 7 11.63 -20.05 22.45
C GLU A 7 10.91 -21.12 21.56
N GLY A 8 11.05 -21.05 20.24
CA GLY A 8 10.43 -21.98 19.29
C GLY A 8 8.93 -21.75 19.06
N LYS A 9 8.38 -20.58 19.45
CA LYS A 9 6.96 -20.27 19.26
C LYS A 9 6.69 -19.71 17.86
N SER A 10 5.52 -20.01 17.31
CA SER A 10 5.02 -19.36 16.11
C SER A 10 4.47 -17.97 16.42
N VAL A 11 4.92 -16.97 15.65
CA VAL A 11 4.48 -15.56 15.79
C VAL A 11 3.76 -15.13 14.53
N VAL A 12 2.59 -14.49 14.68
CA VAL A 12 1.80 -13.95 13.58
C VAL A 12 1.73 -12.43 13.71
N PHE A 13 2.05 -11.72 12.64
CA PHE A 13 1.83 -10.27 12.52
C PHE A 13 0.66 -10.04 11.57
N LEU A 14 -0.48 -9.61 12.11
CA LEU A 14 -1.67 -9.33 11.30
C LEU A 14 -1.57 -7.94 10.66
N THR A 15 -1.98 -7.84 9.40
CA THR A 15 -2.00 -6.58 8.65
C THR A 15 -3.37 -6.34 8.04
N LEU A 16 -3.76 -5.07 7.92
CA LEU A 16 -4.87 -4.67 7.07
C LEU A 16 -4.38 -4.59 5.62
N GLY A 17 -5.16 -5.12 4.69
CA GLY A 17 -4.80 -5.15 3.28
C GLY A 17 -3.73 -6.21 3.02
N ASP A 18 -2.61 -5.79 2.42
CA ASP A 18 -1.50 -6.66 2.07
C ASP A 18 -0.24 -6.30 2.88
N PRO A 19 0.48 -7.29 3.46
CA PRO A 19 1.65 -7.02 4.29
C PRO A 19 2.84 -6.40 3.53
N MET A 20 2.94 -6.56 2.22
CA MET A 20 4.00 -5.99 1.39
C MET A 20 3.60 -4.69 0.69
N PHE A 21 2.39 -4.16 0.94
CA PHE A 21 1.89 -2.96 0.29
C PHE A 21 1.56 -1.83 1.27
N TYR A 22 2.45 -0.82 1.36
CA TYR A 22 2.34 0.34 2.28
C TYR A 22 2.06 0.00 3.77
N SER A 23 2.43 -1.21 4.19
CA SER A 23 2.20 -1.75 5.53
C SER A 23 3.36 -1.46 6.47
N THR A 24 3.06 -1.31 7.76
CA THR A 24 4.08 -1.20 8.82
C THR A 24 4.82 -2.52 9.07
N TYR A 25 4.28 -3.66 8.58
CA TYR A 25 4.95 -4.96 8.61
C TYR A 25 6.37 -4.90 8.04
N MET A 26 6.59 -4.10 7.00
CA MET A 26 7.90 -3.97 6.33
C MET A 26 9.02 -3.54 7.30
N TYR A 27 8.72 -2.71 8.32
CA TYR A 27 9.71 -2.32 9.32
C TYR A 27 10.11 -3.51 10.20
N VAL A 28 9.13 -4.32 10.60
CA VAL A 28 9.38 -5.53 11.40
C VAL A 28 10.14 -6.55 10.56
N TYR A 29 9.69 -6.80 9.33
CA TYR A 29 10.31 -7.73 8.39
C TYR A 29 11.81 -7.44 8.22
N ARG A 30 12.19 -6.19 7.96
CA ARG A 30 13.60 -5.79 7.79
C ARG A 30 14.47 -6.02 9.04
N LEU A 31 13.86 -5.90 10.23
CA LEU A 31 14.59 -6.14 11.48
C LEU A 31 14.83 -7.63 11.73
N ILE A 32 14.03 -8.52 11.14
CA ILE A 32 14.09 -9.96 11.39
C ILE A 32 14.62 -10.78 10.22
N GLU A 33 14.61 -10.26 8.98
CA GLU A 33 14.95 -11.03 7.77
C GLU A 33 16.38 -11.62 7.79
N ASN A 34 17.31 -10.97 8.49
CA ASN A 34 18.70 -11.41 8.59
C ASN A 34 19.03 -12.14 9.91
N THR A 35 18.03 -12.54 10.68
CA THR A 35 18.23 -13.19 11.99
C THR A 35 18.33 -14.72 11.92
N GLY A 36 18.06 -15.31 10.74
CA GLY A 36 18.09 -16.76 10.53
C GLY A 36 16.78 -17.48 10.90
N HIS A 37 15.78 -16.78 11.43
CA HIS A 37 14.45 -17.34 11.63
C HIS A 37 13.69 -17.47 10.30
N GLU A 38 12.86 -18.52 10.18
CA GLU A 38 11.94 -18.68 9.04
C GLU A 38 10.87 -17.57 9.05
N ILE A 39 10.66 -16.94 7.89
CA ILE A 39 9.63 -15.93 7.71
C ILE A 39 8.78 -16.32 6.51
N LYS A 40 7.47 -16.33 6.71
CA LYS A 40 6.49 -16.53 5.65
C LYS A 40 5.56 -15.33 5.58
N THR A 41 5.48 -14.71 4.40
CA THR A 41 4.53 -13.63 4.13
C THR A 41 3.36 -14.19 3.32
N ILE A 42 2.14 -13.97 3.82
CA ILE A 42 0.91 -14.39 3.16
C ILE A 42 0.26 -13.15 2.53
N PRO A 43 0.07 -13.12 1.20
CA PRO A 43 -0.53 -11.95 0.55
C PRO A 43 -1.98 -11.75 0.99
N GLY A 44 -2.40 -10.49 0.99
CA GLY A 44 -3.77 -10.07 1.28
C GLY A 44 -4.38 -9.29 0.12
N VAL A 45 -5.65 -8.92 0.26
CA VAL A 45 -6.34 -8.09 -0.73
C VAL A 45 -6.12 -6.62 -0.38
N THR A 46 -5.45 -5.87 -1.26
CA THR A 46 -5.24 -4.42 -1.07
C THR A 46 -6.57 -3.65 -1.11
N ALA A 47 -6.63 -2.53 -0.38
CA ALA A 47 -7.87 -1.77 -0.20
C ALA A 47 -8.51 -1.33 -1.53
N PHE A 48 -7.72 -0.86 -2.49
CA PHE A 48 -8.25 -0.38 -3.77
C PHE A 48 -8.85 -1.49 -4.64
N CYS A 49 -8.30 -2.71 -4.61
CA CYS A 49 -8.89 -3.87 -5.28
C CYS A 49 -10.24 -4.24 -4.65
N ALA A 50 -10.30 -4.24 -3.31
CA ALA A 50 -11.54 -4.50 -2.58
C ALA A 50 -12.61 -3.43 -2.87
N ILE A 51 -12.23 -2.16 -2.96
CA ILE A 51 -13.12 -1.06 -3.31
C ILE A 51 -13.68 -1.23 -4.72
N GLY A 52 -12.84 -1.48 -5.73
CA GLY A 52 -13.32 -1.70 -7.11
C GLY A 52 -14.30 -2.87 -7.21
N SER A 53 -13.96 -3.99 -6.56
CA SER A 53 -14.82 -5.18 -6.50
C SER A 53 -16.15 -4.89 -5.80
N HIS A 54 -16.13 -4.12 -4.72
CA HIS A 54 -17.32 -3.75 -3.96
C HIS A 54 -18.24 -2.80 -4.74
N LEU A 55 -17.66 -1.86 -5.48
CA LEU A 55 -18.40 -0.89 -6.29
C LEU A 55 -18.87 -1.47 -7.63
N GLY A 56 -18.38 -2.65 -8.04
CA GLY A 56 -18.61 -3.19 -9.37
C GLY A 56 -17.96 -2.32 -10.47
N TYR A 57 -16.91 -1.58 -10.10
CA TYR A 57 -16.19 -0.66 -10.98
C TYR A 57 -14.76 -1.18 -11.16
N PRO A 58 -14.34 -1.53 -12.40
CA PRO A 58 -12.96 -1.93 -12.65
C PRO A 58 -12.03 -0.74 -12.39
N ILE A 59 -10.98 -0.93 -11.58
CA ILE A 59 -10.01 0.14 -11.28
C ILE A 59 -9.11 0.47 -12.48
N VAL A 60 -8.91 -0.51 -13.37
CA VAL A 60 -8.21 -0.37 -14.66
C VAL A 60 -8.66 -1.46 -15.62
N GLU A 61 -8.59 -1.19 -16.91
CA GLU A 61 -8.91 -2.08 -18.03
C GLU A 61 -7.89 -1.95 -19.18
N LYS A 62 -7.67 -3.07 -19.89
CA LYS A 62 -6.88 -3.11 -21.14
C LYS A 62 -5.46 -2.55 -21.00
N GLU A 63 -5.21 -1.38 -21.57
CA GLU A 63 -3.91 -0.73 -21.76
C GLU A 63 -3.70 0.42 -20.77
N GLU A 64 -4.67 0.65 -19.86
CA GLU A 64 -4.65 1.73 -18.87
C GLU A 64 -3.50 1.56 -17.86
N VAL A 65 -2.77 2.65 -17.65
CA VAL A 65 -1.68 2.75 -16.70
C VAL A 65 -2.21 3.16 -15.32
N LEU A 66 -2.18 2.22 -14.37
CA LEU A 66 -2.51 2.49 -12.96
C LEU A 66 -1.32 3.06 -12.19
N ALA A 67 -1.46 4.26 -11.65
CA ALA A 67 -0.58 4.80 -10.62
C ALA A 67 -1.15 4.56 -9.21
N ILE A 68 -0.29 4.10 -8.28
CA ILE A 68 -0.67 4.01 -6.86
C ILE A 68 0.31 4.82 -6.03
N VAL A 69 -0.17 5.90 -5.40
CA VAL A 69 0.67 6.91 -4.76
C VAL A 69 0.13 7.24 -3.36
N PRO A 70 0.97 7.34 -2.32
CA PRO A 70 0.50 7.80 -1.02
C PRO A 70 0.34 9.33 -1.06
N ALA A 71 -0.73 9.85 -0.44
CA ALA A 71 -0.99 11.28 -0.29
C ALA A 71 0.11 12.02 0.49
N THR A 72 1.01 11.29 1.16
CA THR A 72 2.18 11.84 1.85
C THR A 72 3.41 12.02 0.93
N ALA A 73 3.32 11.64 -0.34
CA ALA A 73 4.39 11.91 -1.31
C ALA A 73 4.48 13.42 -1.60
N PRO A 74 5.66 13.93 -2.03
CA PRO A 74 5.78 15.32 -2.46
C PRO A 74 4.78 15.66 -3.57
N LYS A 75 4.19 16.86 -3.51
CA LYS A 75 3.17 17.31 -4.47
C LYS A 75 3.64 17.22 -5.91
N GLU A 76 4.88 17.62 -6.17
CA GLU A 76 5.49 17.58 -7.50
C GLU A 76 5.57 16.15 -8.05
N LYS A 77 5.78 15.17 -7.17
CA LYS A 77 5.80 13.76 -7.54
C LYS A 77 4.39 13.25 -7.86
N ILE A 78 3.39 13.64 -7.08
CA ILE A 78 1.99 13.30 -7.36
C ILE A 78 1.59 13.90 -8.71
N ASP A 79 1.86 15.20 -8.92
CA ASP A 79 1.61 15.91 -10.18
C ASP A 79 2.26 15.23 -11.39
N ALA A 80 3.54 14.86 -11.27
CA ALA A 80 4.27 14.21 -12.37
C ALA A 80 3.73 12.83 -12.72
N VAL A 81 3.23 12.08 -11.72
CA VAL A 81 2.64 10.76 -11.93
C VAL A 81 1.24 10.87 -12.53
N LEU A 82 0.41 11.79 -12.02
CA LEU A 82 -0.94 12.02 -12.56
C LEU A 82 -0.92 12.52 -14.00
N ALA A 83 0.12 13.25 -14.41
CA ALA A 83 0.25 13.75 -15.78
C ALA A 83 0.43 12.65 -16.85
N VAL A 84 0.73 11.41 -16.46
CA VAL A 84 1.03 10.32 -17.40
C VAL A 84 0.25 9.03 -17.12
N ALA A 85 -0.51 8.96 -16.04
CA ALA A 85 -1.32 7.80 -15.68
C ALA A 85 -2.74 7.96 -16.23
N ASP A 86 -3.33 6.85 -16.67
CA ASP A 86 -4.75 6.82 -17.07
C ASP A 86 -5.64 6.75 -15.81
N ASP A 87 -5.21 6.00 -14.80
CA ASP A 87 -5.91 5.83 -13.53
C ASP A 87 -4.99 6.02 -12.33
N ALA A 88 -5.54 6.53 -11.23
CA ALA A 88 -4.77 6.80 -10.02
C ALA A 88 -5.49 6.37 -8.74
N VAL A 89 -4.77 5.66 -7.89
CA VAL A 89 -5.15 5.36 -6.50
C VAL A 89 -4.29 6.21 -5.57
N ILE A 90 -4.91 7.18 -4.92
CA ILE A 90 -4.26 7.99 -3.87
C ILE A 90 -4.54 7.38 -2.49
N MET A 91 -3.51 6.82 -1.87
CA MET A 91 -3.60 6.13 -0.58
C MET A 91 -3.39 7.09 0.60
N LYS A 92 -3.99 6.81 1.76
CA LYS A 92 -3.76 7.56 3.03
C LYS A 92 -4.17 9.05 2.97
N VAL A 93 -5.25 9.36 2.24
CA VAL A 93 -5.74 10.73 1.98
C VAL A 93 -6.11 11.52 3.25
N TYR A 94 -6.53 10.86 4.33
CA TYR A 94 -7.09 11.50 5.53
C TYR A 94 -6.22 12.59 6.19
N LYS A 95 -4.91 12.63 5.92
CA LYS A 95 -4.01 13.68 6.44
C LYS A 95 -3.88 14.91 5.52
N ASN A 96 -4.16 14.75 4.23
CA ASN A 96 -3.85 15.73 3.18
C ASN A 96 -5.04 15.89 2.22
N PHE A 97 -6.28 15.77 2.73
CA PHE A 97 -7.47 15.72 1.89
C PHE A 97 -7.61 16.96 1.00
N ASP A 98 -7.50 18.15 1.59
CA ASP A 98 -7.68 19.42 0.85
C ASP A 98 -6.65 19.56 -0.29
N GLU A 99 -5.39 19.23 -0.02
CA GLU A 99 -4.31 19.28 -1.02
C GLU A 99 -4.49 18.24 -2.13
N VAL A 100 -4.93 17.03 -1.77
CA VAL A 100 -5.27 15.99 -2.75
C VAL A 100 -6.44 16.44 -3.61
N GLN A 101 -7.48 17.04 -3.02
CA GLN A 101 -8.64 17.54 -3.75
C GLN A 101 -8.24 18.64 -4.74
N GLU A 102 -7.45 19.63 -4.32
CA GLU A 102 -6.94 20.68 -5.20
C GLU A 102 -6.12 20.10 -6.36
N THR A 103 -5.28 19.10 -6.08
CA THR A 103 -4.47 18.43 -7.10
C THR A 103 -5.36 17.69 -8.10
N LEU A 104 -6.40 16.98 -7.64
CA LEU A 104 -7.34 16.27 -8.51
C LEU A 104 -8.26 17.19 -9.32
N ILE A 105 -8.54 18.42 -8.87
CA ILE A 105 -9.31 19.39 -9.66
C ILE A 105 -8.50 19.94 -10.84
N LYS A 106 -7.16 19.92 -10.73
CA LYS A 106 -6.23 20.44 -11.74
C LYS A 106 -6.01 19.47 -12.90
N HIS A 107 -6.05 18.16 -12.66
CA HIS A 107 -5.88 17.10 -13.66
C HIS A 107 -7.24 16.58 -14.13
#